data_AF-A0A956NJ25-F1
#
_entry.id   AF-A0A956NJ25-F1
#
_cell.length_a   1.000
_cell.length_b   1.000
_cell.length_c   1.000
_cell.angle_alpha   90.00
_cell.angle_beta   90.00
_cell.angle_gamma   90.00
#
_symmetry.space_group_name_H-M   'P 1'
#
loop_
_entity.id
_entity.type
_entity.pdbx_description
1 polymer ?
#
loop_
_entity_poly.entity_id
_entity_poly.type
_entity_poly.pdbx_seq_one_letter_code
_entity_poly.pdbx_strand_id
1 'polypeptide(L)'
;EGDAVPARRIARWKGRDVWEARVTFQRPPAKLKYGFRLEDGGASVRFPEGKARFTLAAAQAGRFETPDWVRDAVFYQIFPDRFRDGDPNTQPAAPPRPEGKPWGIDDRYLDRWGTAPAHFNFMGGDLAGITEKADYIASLGATCVYLNPIFKAGSNHRYDAADYEQVDPGLGTLDDL
;
A
#
# COMPACT_ATOMS: atom_id res chain seq x y z
N GLU A 1 38.52 -15.28 18.85
CA GLU A 1 37.90 -14.52 17.75
C GLU A 1 36.82 -15.39 17.15
N GLY A 2 35.65 -14.84 16.80
CA GLY A 2 34.63 -15.62 16.09
C GLY A 2 34.99 -15.77 14.61
N ASP A 3 34.40 -16.75 13.94
CA ASP A 3 34.64 -16.98 12.51
C ASP A 3 34.23 -15.78 11.67
N ALA A 4 35.08 -15.41 10.70
CA ALA A 4 34.76 -14.38 9.73
C ALA A 4 33.71 -14.93 8.75
N VAL A 5 32.60 -14.20 8.60
CA VAL A 5 31.56 -14.55 7.63
C VAL A 5 31.75 -13.70 6.38
N PRO A 6 31.99 -14.29 5.19
CA PRO A 6 32.18 -13.52 3.97
C PRO A 6 30.90 -12.77 3.60
N ALA A 7 31.06 -11.48 3.28
CA ALA A 7 29.98 -10.67 2.72
C ALA A 7 29.97 -10.79 1.20
N ARG A 8 28.78 -10.78 0.60
CA ARG A 8 28.57 -10.75 -0.86
C ARG A 8 28.08 -9.38 -1.28
N ARG A 9 28.54 -8.87 -2.43
CA ARG A 9 27.97 -7.67 -3.03
C ARG A 9 26.58 -8.00 -3.60
N ILE A 10 25.55 -7.31 -3.13
CA ILE A 10 24.16 -7.55 -3.56
C ILE A 10 23.63 -6.49 -4.52
N ALA A 11 24.22 -5.29 -4.52
CA ALA A 11 23.80 -4.21 -5.40
C ALA A 11 24.89 -3.14 -5.54
N ARG A 12 24.72 -2.27 -6.54
CA ARG A 12 25.38 -0.96 -6.61
C ARG A 12 24.29 0.10 -6.66
N TRP A 13 24.33 1.06 -5.75
CA TRP A 13 23.30 2.09 -5.63
C TRP A 13 23.92 3.45 -5.31
N LYS A 14 23.60 4.45 -6.14
CA LYS A 14 24.14 5.83 -6.02
C LYS A 14 25.66 5.87 -5.83
N GLY A 15 26.39 5.15 -6.68
CA GLY A 15 27.86 5.11 -6.67
C GLY A 15 28.49 4.30 -5.53
N ARG A 16 27.70 3.61 -4.69
CA ARG A 16 28.17 2.78 -3.59
C ARG A 16 27.87 1.31 -3.83
N ASP A 17 28.78 0.43 -3.44
CA ASP A 17 28.54 -1.01 -3.44
C ASP A 17 27.87 -1.40 -2.11
N VAL A 18 26.81 -2.21 -2.19
CA VAL A 18 26.05 -2.71 -1.03
C VAL A 18 26.43 -4.16 -0.80
N TRP A 19 26.83 -4.49 0.43
CA TRP A 19 27.31 -5.81 0.82
C TRP A 19 26.39 -6.42 1.88
N GLU A 20 26.13 -7.73 1.78
CA GLU A 20 25.29 -8.50 2.71
C GLU A 20 26.10 -9.68 3.25
N ALA A 21 26.06 -9.90 4.57
CA ALA A 21 26.50 -11.13 5.22
C ALA A 21 25.35 -11.68 6.08
N ARG A 22 25.12 -12.99 6.02
CA ARG A 22 24.09 -13.67 6.83
C ARG A 22 24.76 -14.51 7.90
N VAL A 23 24.48 -14.20 9.16
CA VAL A 23 24.99 -14.94 10.32
C VAL A 23 23.84 -15.68 10.98
N THR A 24 23.96 -17.00 11.11
CA THR A 24 22.93 -17.86 11.70
C THR A 24 23.42 -18.39 13.04
N PHE A 25 22.56 -18.39 14.04
CA PHE A 25 22.85 -18.93 15.36
C PHE A 25 21.83 -20.03 15.69
N GLN A 26 22.28 -21.16 16.24
CA GLN A 26 21.36 -22.15 16.84
C GLN A 26 20.64 -21.54 18.06
N ARG A 27 21.37 -20.76 18.87
CA ARG A 27 20.83 -19.94 19.94
C ARG A 27 21.42 -18.52 19.83
N PRO A 28 20.63 -17.50 19.48
CA PRO A 28 21.14 -16.14 19.31
C PRO A 28 21.73 -15.59 20.62
N PRO A 29 22.89 -14.90 20.57
CA PRO A 29 23.41 -14.21 21.74
C PRO A 29 22.53 -13.01 22.10
N ALA A 30 22.47 -12.63 23.38
CA ALA A 30 21.74 -11.44 23.81
C ALA A 30 22.27 -10.14 23.17
N LYS A 31 23.57 -10.10 22.86
CA LYS A 31 24.23 -9.01 22.13
C LYS A 31 25.23 -9.60 21.14
N LEU A 32 25.10 -9.24 19.87
CA LEU A 32 26.09 -9.51 18.83
C LEU A 32 27.03 -8.31 18.71
N LYS A 33 28.34 -8.53 18.91
CA LYS A 33 29.37 -7.53 18.61
C LYS A 33 30.05 -7.89 17.30
N TYR A 34 30.15 -6.94 16.38
CA TYR A 34 30.71 -7.18 15.06
C TYR A 34 31.47 -5.98 14.50
N GLY A 35 32.20 -6.22 13.43
CA GLY A 35 32.89 -5.22 12.61
C GLY A 35 33.13 -5.81 11.24
N PHE A 36 33.56 -4.98 10.31
CA PHE A 36 33.84 -5.33 8.93
C PHE A 36 35.34 -5.33 8.70
N ARG A 37 35.81 -6.27 7.90
CA ARG A 37 37.14 -6.23 7.30
C ARG A 37 36.92 -6.03 5.80
N LEU A 38 37.51 -4.95 5.26
CA LEU A 38 37.47 -4.61 3.85
C LEU A 38 38.83 -4.94 3.26
N GLU A 39 38.84 -5.61 2.12
CA GLU A 39 40.06 -6.03 1.44
C GLU A 39 39.99 -5.58 -0.03
N ASP A 40 41.05 -4.94 -0.51
CA ASP A 40 41.16 -4.46 -1.88
C ASP A 40 42.62 -4.52 -2.36
N GLY A 41 42.90 -5.29 -3.41
CA GLY A 41 44.23 -5.36 -4.03
C GLY A 41 45.40 -5.71 -3.07
N GLY A 42 45.13 -6.42 -1.97
CA GLY A 42 46.12 -6.74 -0.94
C GLY A 42 46.17 -5.78 0.25
N ALA A 43 45.48 -4.63 0.18
CA ALA A 43 45.23 -3.77 1.33
C ALA A 43 44.08 -4.34 2.19
N SER A 44 44.15 -4.14 3.51
CA SER A 44 43.09 -4.54 4.45
C SER A 44 42.81 -3.45 5.47
N VAL A 45 41.54 -3.11 5.68
CA VAL A 45 41.06 -2.13 6.67
C VAL A 45 39.96 -2.74 7.53
N ARG A 46 39.92 -2.37 8.81
CA ARG A 46 38.84 -2.77 9.74
C ARG A 46 37.92 -1.58 10.01
N PHE A 47 36.62 -1.83 10.01
CA PHE A 47 35.60 -0.84 10.36
C PHE A 47 34.63 -1.39 11.42
N PRO A 48 34.46 -0.74 12.58
CA PRO A 48 35.15 0.47 12.98
C PRO A 48 36.62 0.19 13.33
N GLU A 49 37.46 1.23 13.27
CA GLU A 49 38.91 1.11 13.48
C GLU A 49 39.26 0.72 14.94
N GLY A 50 40.44 0.13 15.12
CA GLY A 50 40.95 -0.26 16.43
C GLY A 50 40.13 -1.35 17.14
N LYS A 51 39.84 -1.13 18.44
CA LYS A 51 39.12 -2.10 19.31
C LYS A 51 37.60 -1.91 19.29
N ALA A 52 37.07 -0.87 18.65
CA ALA A 52 35.64 -0.58 18.61
C ALA A 52 34.86 -1.65 17.84
N ARG A 53 33.59 -1.88 18.19
CA ARG A 53 32.70 -2.82 17.49
C ARG A 53 31.28 -2.26 17.45
N PHE A 54 30.55 -2.54 16.37
CA PHE A 54 29.11 -2.39 16.36
C PHE A 54 28.48 -3.37 17.34
N THR A 55 27.33 -3.01 17.91
CA THR A 55 26.56 -3.88 18.79
C THR A 55 25.12 -3.93 18.32
N LEU A 56 24.59 -5.14 18.14
CA LEU A 56 23.18 -5.40 17.90
C LEU A 56 22.62 -6.20 19.09
N ALA A 57 21.64 -5.64 19.80
CA ALA A 57 20.96 -6.36 20.87
C ALA A 57 19.84 -7.23 20.29
N ALA A 58 19.67 -8.46 20.80
CA ALA A 58 18.62 -9.36 20.32
C ALA A 58 17.20 -8.76 20.47
N ALA A 59 16.96 -7.99 21.52
CA ALA A 59 15.70 -7.28 21.73
C ALA A 59 15.42 -6.18 20.68
N GLN A 60 16.48 -5.61 20.07
CA GLN A 60 16.35 -4.64 18.99
C GLN A 60 16.25 -5.31 17.62
N ALA A 61 16.72 -6.55 17.51
CA ALA A 61 16.62 -7.38 16.32
C ALA A 61 15.28 -8.13 16.26
N GLY A 62 14.19 -7.53 16.75
CA GLY A 62 12.85 -8.10 16.68
C GLY A 62 12.56 -8.58 15.25
N ARG A 63 11.90 -9.74 15.13
CA ARG A 63 11.54 -10.27 13.81
C ARG A 63 10.53 -9.30 13.19
N PHE A 64 10.90 -8.71 12.06
CA PHE A 64 9.93 -8.00 11.24
C PHE A 64 9.10 -9.06 10.52
N GLU A 65 7.86 -9.21 10.97
CA GLU A 65 6.91 -10.16 10.42
C GLU A 65 5.85 -9.40 9.63
N THR A 66 5.48 -9.97 8.50
CA THR A 66 4.36 -9.51 7.67
C THR A 66 3.36 -10.66 7.57
N PRO A 67 2.07 -10.38 7.33
CA PRO A 67 1.13 -11.44 6.98
C PRO A 67 1.66 -12.26 5.80
N ASP A 68 1.65 -13.59 5.92
CA ASP A 68 2.30 -14.47 4.93
C ASP A 68 1.63 -14.36 3.55
N TRP A 69 0.30 -14.27 3.51
CA TRP A 69 -0.49 -14.22 2.28
C TRP A 69 -0.14 -13.03 1.36
N VAL A 70 0.36 -11.92 1.91
CA VAL A 70 0.66 -10.70 1.14
C VAL A 70 1.83 -10.91 0.19
N ARG A 71 2.76 -11.83 0.51
CA ARG A 71 3.96 -12.09 -0.31
C ARG A 71 3.64 -12.64 -1.69
N ASP A 72 2.54 -13.37 -1.78
CA ASP A 72 2.05 -14.01 -3.00
C ASP A 72 0.82 -13.28 -3.57
N ALA A 73 0.42 -12.16 -2.96
CA ALA A 73 -0.79 -11.45 -3.35
C ALA A 73 -0.59 -10.60 -4.62
N VAL A 74 -1.61 -10.61 -5.48
CA VAL A 74 -1.74 -9.69 -6.61
C VAL A 74 -2.90 -8.74 -6.29
N PHE A 75 -2.57 -7.47 -6.06
CA PHE A 75 -3.54 -6.44 -5.70
C PHE A 75 -4.20 -5.84 -6.95
N TYR A 76 -5.53 -5.75 -6.93
CA TYR A 76 -6.31 -4.99 -7.89
C TYR A 76 -6.88 -3.75 -7.20
N GLN A 77 -6.37 -2.57 -7.56
CA GLN A 77 -6.84 -1.31 -7.01
C GLN A 77 -8.11 -0.84 -7.74
N ILE A 78 -9.13 -0.46 -6.97
CA ILE A 78 -10.39 0.04 -7.49
C ILE A 78 -10.64 1.46 -6.96
N PHE A 79 -10.95 2.36 -7.88
CA PHE A 79 -11.57 3.64 -7.59
C PHE A 79 -13.09 3.49 -7.78
N PRO A 80 -13.89 3.35 -6.70
CA PRO A 80 -15.27 2.85 -6.78
C PRO A 80 -16.16 3.61 -7.75
N ASP A 81 -16.17 4.95 -7.67
CA ASP A 81 -17.00 5.84 -8.51
C ASP A 81 -16.77 5.64 -10.02
N ARG A 82 -15.64 5.03 -10.43
CA ARG A 82 -15.23 4.88 -11.83
C ARG A 82 -15.11 3.44 -12.30
N PHE A 83 -15.37 2.46 -11.43
CA PHE A 83 -15.17 1.07 -11.79
C PHE A 83 -16.35 0.52 -12.57
N ARG A 84 -17.54 0.54 -11.96
CA ARG A 84 -18.78 0.11 -12.58
C ARG A 84 -19.99 0.59 -11.78
N ASP A 85 -20.97 1.14 -12.49
CA ASP A 85 -22.34 1.37 -12.01
C ASP A 85 -23.10 0.03 -12.06
N GLY A 86 -23.46 -0.51 -10.90
CA GLY A 86 -24.16 -1.78 -10.74
C GLY A 86 -25.58 -1.62 -10.20
N ASP A 87 -25.83 -0.58 -9.40
CA ASP A 87 -27.16 -0.18 -8.96
C ASP A 87 -27.38 1.31 -9.23
N PRO A 88 -28.10 1.67 -10.30
CA PRO A 88 -28.37 3.06 -10.65
C PRO A 88 -29.26 3.78 -9.61
N ASN A 89 -29.79 3.08 -8.60
CA ASN A 89 -30.53 3.68 -7.50
C ASN A 89 -29.63 4.21 -6.37
N THR A 90 -28.37 3.78 -6.29
CA THR A 90 -27.39 4.30 -5.30
C THR A 90 -27.09 5.78 -5.54
N GLN A 91 -27.16 6.22 -6.80
CA GLN A 91 -27.01 7.61 -7.18
C GLN A 91 -28.13 8.01 -8.15
N PRO A 92 -29.25 8.59 -7.68
CA PRO A 92 -30.27 9.10 -8.59
C PRO A 92 -29.65 10.14 -9.53
N ALA A 93 -30.20 10.25 -10.74
CA ALA A 93 -29.77 11.24 -11.73
C ALA A 93 -29.68 12.62 -11.09
N ALA A 94 -28.46 13.14 -10.95
CA ALA A 94 -28.24 14.44 -10.36
C ALA A 94 -28.01 15.48 -11.47
N PRO A 95 -28.53 16.72 -11.32
CA PRO A 95 -28.32 17.76 -12.31
C PRO A 95 -26.82 18.06 -12.45
N PRO A 96 -26.35 18.65 -13.57
CA PRO A 96 -25.00 19.17 -13.64
C PRO A 96 -24.78 20.22 -12.54
N ARG A 97 -23.54 20.33 -12.05
CA ARG A 97 -23.21 21.30 -11.01
C ARG A 97 -23.55 22.73 -11.44
N PRO A 98 -24.36 23.48 -10.66
CA PRO A 98 -24.54 24.91 -10.90
C PRO A 98 -23.22 25.66 -10.74
N GLU A 99 -22.91 26.55 -11.67
CA GLU A 99 -21.73 27.40 -11.61
C GLU A 99 -21.74 28.25 -10.31
N GLY A 100 -20.61 28.27 -9.59
CA GLY A 100 -20.45 29.08 -8.37
C GLY A 100 -21.07 28.51 -7.08
N LYS A 101 -21.73 27.34 -7.10
CA LYS A 101 -22.29 26.74 -5.87
C LYS A 101 -21.17 26.21 -4.94
N PRO A 102 -21.11 26.62 -3.65
CA PRO A 102 -20.18 26.06 -2.66
C PRO A 102 -20.35 24.54 -2.50
N TRP A 103 -19.30 23.87 -2.03
CA TRP A 103 -19.33 22.42 -1.80
C TRP A 103 -20.15 22.06 -0.57
N GLY A 104 -21.17 21.22 -0.75
CA GLY A 104 -21.87 20.50 0.32
C GLY A 104 -21.48 19.02 0.35
N ILE A 105 -21.51 18.42 1.53
CA ILE A 105 -21.28 16.98 1.73
C ILE A 105 -22.30 16.10 0.97
N ASP A 106 -23.52 16.61 0.79
CA ASP A 106 -24.60 15.91 0.10
C ASP A 106 -24.78 16.37 -1.36
N ASP A 107 -23.90 17.25 -1.85
CA ASP A 107 -23.95 17.74 -3.22
C ASP A 107 -23.30 16.75 -4.20
N ARG A 108 -24.13 15.92 -4.85
CA ARG A 108 -23.66 15.03 -5.92
C ARG A 108 -24.08 15.55 -7.28
N TYR A 109 -23.15 15.51 -8.22
CA TYR A 109 -23.38 15.85 -9.62
C TYR A 109 -22.91 14.67 -10.46
N LEU A 110 -23.88 13.90 -10.92
CA LEU A 110 -23.68 12.64 -11.63
C LEU A 110 -23.62 12.95 -13.13
N ASP A 111 -22.44 12.81 -13.71
CA ASP A 111 -22.26 12.91 -15.14
C ASP A 111 -22.60 11.57 -15.79
N ARG A 112 -22.92 11.61 -17.09
CA ARG A 112 -23.15 10.40 -17.87
C ARG A 112 -21.91 9.50 -17.84
N TRP A 113 -22.09 8.20 -17.60
CA TRP A 113 -21.01 7.22 -17.68
C TRP A 113 -20.18 7.38 -18.97
N GLY A 114 -18.86 7.39 -18.82
CA GLY A 114 -17.92 7.60 -19.93
C GLY A 114 -17.63 9.06 -20.26
N THR A 115 -18.25 10.03 -19.55
CA THR A 115 -17.82 11.43 -19.61
C THR A 115 -16.39 11.56 -19.12
N ALA A 116 -15.65 12.55 -19.61
CA ALA A 116 -14.29 12.80 -19.15
C ALA A 116 -14.28 13.04 -17.62
N PRO A 117 -13.40 12.36 -16.86
CA PRO A 117 -13.20 12.66 -15.45
C PRO A 117 -12.88 14.13 -15.21
N ALA A 118 -13.67 14.77 -14.36
CA ALA A 118 -13.39 16.08 -13.81
C ALA A 118 -13.08 15.96 -12.32
N HIS A 119 -12.53 17.01 -11.73
CA HIS A 119 -12.19 17.04 -10.32
C HIS A 119 -13.41 16.73 -9.41
N PHE A 120 -14.61 17.00 -9.91
CA PHE A 120 -15.81 17.20 -9.12
C PHE A 120 -17.03 16.43 -9.59
N ASN A 121 -16.94 15.71 -10.71
CA ASN A 121 -18.05 14.90 -11.19
C ASN A 121 -18.04 13.50 -10.56
N PHE A 122 -19.22 12.95 -10.39
CA PHE A 122 -19.45 11.56 -10.06
C PHE A 122 -19.81 10.82 -11.35
N MET A 123 -19.43 9.55 -11.46
CA MET A 123 -19.82 8.71 -12.60
C MET A 123 -20.78 7.60 -12.21
N GLY A 124 -21.05 7.39 -10.93
CA GLY A 124 -22.08 6.44 -10.50
C GLY A 124 -21.55 5.05 -10.17
N GLY A 125 -20.24 4.83 -10.17
CA GLY A 125 -19.70 3.53 -9.78
C GLY A 125 -19.93 3.23 -8.30
N ASP A 126 -20.21 1.98 -7.96
CA ASP A 126 -20.71 1.54 -6.65
C ASP A 126 -20.19 0.15 -6.25
N LEU A 127 -20.55 -0.31 -5.04
CA LEU A 127 -20.14 -1.62 -4.50
C LEU A 127 -20.83 -2.79 -5.22
N ALA A 128 -22.07 -2.61 -5.70
CA ALA A 128 -22.78 -3.62 -6.47
C ALA A 128 -22.05 -3.93 -7.79
N GLY A 129 -21.58 -2.91 -8.49
CA GLY A 129 -20.82 -3.01 -9.73
C GLY A 129 -19.47 -3.69 -9.54
N ILE A 130 -18.84 -3.51 -8.37
CA ILE A 130 -17.65 -4.24 -7.95
C ILE A 130 -17.97 -5.72 -7.76
N THR A 131 -19.02 -6.04 -7.00
CA THR A 131 -19.46 -7.41 -6.73
C THR A 131 -19.78 -8.17 -8.01
N GLU A 132 -20.52 -7.55 -8.92
CA GLU A 132 -20.85 -8.15 -10.23
C GLU A 132 -19.64 -8.40 -11.14
N LYS A 133 -18.48 -7.80 -10.84
CA LYS A 133 -17.22 -8.00 -11.58
C LYS A 133 -16.16 -8.74 -10.77
N ALA A 134 -16.53 -9.34 -9.63
CA ALA A 134 -15.62 -10.16 -8.84
C ALA A 134 -14.99 -11.29 -9.68
N ASP A 135 -15.78 -11.99 -10.51
CA ASP A 135 -15.29 -13.04 -11.41
C ASP A 135 -14.30 -12.51 -12.45
N TYR A 136 -14.55 -11.30 -12.98
CA TYR A 136 -13.61 -10.65 -13.90
C TYR A 136 -12.28 -10.34 -13.21
N ILE A 137 -12.32 -9.75 -12.00
CA ILE A 137 -11.12 -9.44 -11.22
C ILE A 137 -10.34 -10.72 -10.91
N ALA A 138 -11.03 -11.78 -10.49
CA ALA A 138 -10.43 -13.09 -10.23
C ALA A 138 -9.82 -13.70 -11.50
N SER A 139 -10.47 -13.56 -12.66
CA SER A 139 -9.96 -14.07 -13.94
C SER A 139 -8.64 -13.43 -14.40
N LEU A 140 -8.34 -12.22 -13.92
CA LEU A 140 -7.05 -11.55 -14.13
C LEU A 140 -5.92 -12.09 -13.23
N GLY A 141 -6.26 -12.96 -12.26
CA GLY A 141 -5.32 -13.51 -11.27
C GLY A 141 -5.14 -12.65 -10.03
N ALA A 142 -5.98 -11.63 -9.82
CA ALA A 142 -5.96 -10.84 -8.59
C ALA A 142 -6.44 -11.68 -7.40
N THR A 143 -5.75 -11.56 -6.26
CA THR A 143 -6.08 -12.28 -5.02
C THR A 143 -6.45 -11.35 -3.88
N CYS A 144 -6.33 -10.04 -4.09
CA CYS A 144 -6.73 -9.01 -3.13
C CYS A 144 -7.28 -7.79 -3.87
N VAL A 145 -8.38 -7.23 -3.39
CA VAL A 145 -8.94 -5.96 -3.85
C VAL A 145 -8.55 -4.87 -2.88
N TYR A 146 -7.96 -3.79 -3.39
CA TYR A 146 -7.69 -2.57 -2.62
C TYR A 146 -8.63 -1.47 -3.08
N LEU A 147 -9.51 -1.03 -2.19
CA LEU A 147 -10.44 0.07 -2.47
C LEU A 147 -9.81 1.40 -2.06
N ASN A 148 -9.94 2.41 -2.94
CA ASN A 148 -9.95 3.80 -2.52
C ASN A 148 -11.07 4.05 -1.48
N PRO A 149 -11.07 5.17 -0.74
CA PRO A 149 -12.01 5.38 0.36
C PRO A 149 -13.48 5.21 -0.05
N ILE A 150 -14.24 4.55 0.83
CA ILE A 150 -15.67 4.21 0.63
C ILE A 150 -16.58 4.83 1.68
N PHE A 151 -16.02 5.53 2.66
CA PHE A 151 -16.77 6.18 3.72
C PHE A 151 -17.47 7.45 3.22
N LYS A 152 -18.55 7.83 3.92
CA LYS A 152 -19.35 9.01 3.58
C LYS A 152 -18.49 10.26 3.45
N ALA A 153 -18.59 10.91 2.30
CA ALA A 153 -17.84 12.12 1.99
C ALA A 153 -18.54 12.96 0.92
N GLY A 154 -18.11 14.21 0.74
CA GLY A 154 -18.66 15.12 -0.27
C GLY A 154 -18.00 15.01 -1.64
N SER A 155 -16.81 14.42 -1.72
CA SER A 155 -16.06 14.30 -2.98
C SER A 155 -16.22 12.93 -3.65
N ASN A 156 -15.89 12.87 -4.95
CA ASN A 156 -15.84 11.60 -5.71
C ASN A 156 -14.72 10.65 -5.24
N HIS A 157 -13.65 11.20 -4.63
CA HIS A 157 -12.49 10.44 -4.17
C HIS A 157 -12.57 10.07 -2.68
N ARG A 158 -13.48 10.68 -1.92
CA ARG A 158 -13.87 10.34 -0.55
C ARG A 158 -12.73 10.36 0.49
N TYR A 159 -11.67 11.12 0.22
CA TYR A 159 -10.57 11.32 1.20
C TYR A 159 -10.91 12.37 2.26
N ASP A 160 -12.00 13.11 2.07
CA ASP A 160 -12.64 14.07 2.96
C ASP A 160 -13.76 13.41 3.76
N ALA A 161 -13.47 12.25 4.37
CA ALA A 161 -14.46 11.48 5.13
C ALA A 161 -15.11 12.34 6.21
N ALA A 162 -16.44 12.36 6.20
CA ALA A 162 -17.27 13.06 7.16
C ALA A 162 -17.82 12.12 8.24
N ASP A 163 -17.94 10.83 7.92
CA ASP A 163 -18.32 9.78 8.85
C ASP A 163 -17.61 8.48 8.47
N TYR A 164 -16.72 7.99 9.34
CA TYR A 164 -15.95 6.77 9.13
C TYR A 164 -16.74 5.48 9.46
N GLU A 165 -17.91 5.61 10.08
CA GLU A 165 -18.78 4.47 10.44
C GLU A 165 -19.90 4.26 9.40
N GLN A 166 -20.04 5.15 8.42
CA GLN A 166 -21.05 5.08 7.37
C GLN A 166 -20.39 4.88 5.99
N VAL A 167 -20.81 3.84 5.27
CA VAL A 167 -20.55 3.72 3.83
C VAL A 167 -21.20 4.89 3.10
N ASP A 168 -20.47 5.47 2.16
CA ASP A 168 -20.97 6.58 1.37
C ASP A 168 -22.26 6.17 0.63
N PRO A 169 -23.39 6.89 0.82
CA PRO A 169 -24.67 6.47 0.24
C PRO A 169 -24.66 6.35 -1.30
N GLY A 170 -23.75 7.04 -1.99
CA GLY A 170 -23.58 6.89 -3.43
C GLY A 170 -22.76 5.68 -3.86
N LEU A 171 -22.25 4.87 -2.93
CA LEU A 171 -21.61 3.58 -3.21
C LEU A 171 -22.45 2.39 -2.77
N GLY A 172 -23.41 2.58 -1.88
CA GLY A 172 -24.23 1.51 -1.29
C GLY A 172 -24.39 1.69 0.21
N THR A 173 -24.53 0.57 0.90
CA THR A 173 -24.80 0.45 2.33
C THR A 173 -23.74 -0.42 3.02
N LEU A 174 -23.84 -0.53 4.35
CA LEU A 174 -22.98 -1.45 5.11
C LEU A 174 -23.27 -2.92 4.78
N ASP A 175 -24.50 -3.25 4.37
CA ASP A 175 -24.89 -4.63 4.00
C ASP A 175 -24.29 -5.06 2.65
N ASP A 176 -23.79 -4.11 1.86
CA ASP A 176 -23.12 -4.36 0.58
C ASP A 176 -21.60 -4.67 0.73
N LEU A 177 -21.06 -4.62 1.96
CA LEU A 177 -19.67 -4.95 2.31
C LEU A 177 -19.54 -6.33 2.96
#